data_AF-A0A816D6P8-F1
#
_entry.id   AF-A0A816D6P8-F1
#
_cell.length_a   1.000
_cell.length_b   1.000
_cell.length_c   1.000
_cell.angle_alpha   90.00
_cell.angle_beta   90.00
_cell.angle_gamma   90.00
#
_symmetry.space_group_name_H-M   'P 1'
#
loop_
_entity.id
_entity.type
_entity.pdbx_description
1 polymer ?
#
loop_
_entity_poly.entity_id
_entity_poly.type
_entity_poly.pdbx_seq_one_letter_code
_entity_poly.pdbx_strand_id
1 'polypeptide(L)'
;MINLYKSLIRTVIIYGYPVLLSADNKIWDRIQIIQNKALRLVLGLPHYTSVDYIHRIANIPRIIDYAVNLLERATSTAASNNEMIYHRSLQDILQASRTQQ
;
A
#
# COMPACT_ATOMS: atom_id res chain seq x y z
N MET A 1 2.52 -9.63 18.73
CA MET A 1 2.22 -10.15 17.38
C MET A 1 1.80 -9.06 16.38
N ILE A 2 0.88 -8.14 16.71
CA ILE A 2 0.47 -7.04 15.80
C ILE A 2 1.64 -6.11 15.40
N ASN A 3 2.62 -5.91 16.29
CA ASN A 3 3.79 -5.08 16.04
C ASN A 3 4.77 -5.70 15.03
N LEU A 4 4.83 -7.03 14.93
CA LEU A 4 5.70 -7.70 13.97
C LEU A 4 5.17 -7.54 12.55
N TYR A 5 3.85 -7.69 12.38
CA TYR A 5 3.15 -7.37 11.15
C TYR A 5 3.35 -5.89 10.76
N LYS A 6 3.15 -4.97 11.71
CA LYS A 6 3.38 -3.53 11.51
C LYS A 6 4.85 -3.19 11.24
N SER A 7 5.81 -4.00 11.69
CA SER A 7 7.21 -3.74 11.42
C SER A 7 7.62 -4.26 10.05
N LEU A 8 7.30 -5.52 9.71
CA LEU A 8 7.76 -6.14 8.48
C LEU A 8 6.97 -5.69 7.24
N ILE A 9 5.64 -5.73 7.29
CA ILE A 9 4.84 -5.41 6.10
C ILE A 9 4.83 -3.91 5.84
N ARG A 10 4.81 -3.10 6.91
CA ARG A 10 4.86 -1.64 6.76
C ARG A 10 6.20 -1.17 6.21
N THR A 11 7.34 -1.74 6.65
CA THR A 11 8.66 -1.34 6.13
C THR A 11 8.83 -1.72 4.68
N VAL A 12 8.42 -2.93 4.28
CA VAL A 12 8.42 -3.37 2.88
C VAL A 12 7.59 -2.43 2.02
N ILE A 13 6.43 -1.96 2.50
CA ILE A 13 5.61 -1.01 1.74
C ILE A 13 6.23 0.39 1.75
N ILE A 14 6.76 0.88 2.88
CA ILE A 14 7.36 2.22 2.98
C ILE A 14 8.56 2.38 2.03
N TYR A 15 9.40 1.35 1.90
CA TYR A 15 10.56 1.42 1.01
C TYR A 15 10.26 0.89 -0.41
N GLY A 16 9.32 -0.04 -0.53
CA GLY A 16 8.92 -0.63 -1.80
C GLY A 16 7.86 0.13 -2.57
N TYR A 17 7.22 1.16 -1.98
CA TYR A 17 6.10 1.88 -2.61
C TYR A 17 6.39 2.40 -4.03
N PRO A 18 7.58 2.95 -4.38
CA PRO A 18 7.79 3.50 -5.71
C PRO A 18 7.82 2.40 -6.77
N VAL A 19 8.38 1.23 -6.43
CA VAL A 19 8.42 0.05 -7.31
C VAL A 19 7.05 -0.61 -7.40
N LEU A 20 6.32 -0.65 -6.29
CA LEU A 20 4.97 -1.23 -6.22
C LEU A 20 3.94 -0.41 -6.99
N LEU A 21 4.08 0.92 -7.05
CA LEU A 21 3.21 1.78 -7.85
C LEU A 21 3.32 1.53 -9.36
N SER A 22 4.51 1.13 -9.83
CA SER A 22 4.72 0.74 -11.23
C SER A 22 4.39 -0.74 -11.49
N ALA A 23 4.01 -1.50 -10.45
CA ALA A 23 3.76 -2.93 -10.55
C ALA A 23 2.34 -3.24 -11.07
N ASP A 24 2.22 -4.33 -11.83
CA ASP A 24 0.95 -4.83 -12.35
C ASP A 24 -0.03 -5.20 -11.22
N ASN A 25 -1.33 -5.05 -11.46
CA ASN A 25 -2.41 -5.32 -10.52
C ASN A 25 -2.35 -6.74 -9.93
N LYS A 26 -1.85 -7.71 -10.71
CA LYS A 26 -1.62 -9.09 -10.26
C LYS A 26 -0.68 -9.20 -9.06
N ILE A 27 0.30 -8.30 -8.94
CA ILE A 27 1.26 -8.29 -7.84
C ILE A 27 0.58 -7.76 -6.57
N TRP A 28 -0.25 -6.71 -6.71
CA TRP A 28 -1.07 -6.19 -5.61
C TRP A 28 -2.02 -7.23 -5.04
N ASP A 29 -2.69 -8.01 -5.89
CA ASP A 29 -3.58 -9.09 -5.46
C ASP A 29 -2.83 -10.15 -4.65
N ARG A 30 -1.63 -10.54 -5.09
CA ARG A 30 -0.79 -11.50 -4.36
C ARG A 30 -0.38 -10.98 -3.00
N ILE A 31 0.04 -9.72 -2.92
CA ILE A 31 0.43 -9.07 -1.66
C ILE A 31 -0.76 -8.98 -0.70
N GLN A 32 -1.94 -8.63 -1.21
CA GLN A 32 -3.18 -8.57 -0.42
C GLN A 32 -3.57 -9.96 0.11
N ILE A 33 -3.41 -11.02 -0.68
CA ILE A 33 -3.64 -12.40 -0.22
C ILE A 33 -2.68 -12.78 0.92
N ILE A 34 -1.40 -12.42 0.81
CA ILE A 34 -0.40 -12.68 1.87
C ILE A 34 -0.75 -11.91 3.15
N GLN A 35 -1.13 -10.64 3.04
CA GLN A 35 -1.62 -9.84 4.17
C GLN A 35 -2.82 -10.51 4.85
N ASN A 36 -3.82 -10.90 4.07
CA ASN A 36 -5.05 -11.49 4.60
C ASN A 36 -4.75 -12.81 5.33
N LYS A 37 -3.86 -13.65 4.78
CA LYS A 37 -3.40 -14.88 5.44
C LYS A 37 -2.65 -14.58 6.75
N ALA A 38 -1.74 -13.61 6.73
CA ALA A 38 -0.98 -13.22 7.92
C ALA A 38 -1.91 -12.67 9.02
N LEU A 39 -2.87 -11.81 8.68
CA LEU A 39 -3.83 -11.26 9.63
C LEU A 39 -4.72 -12.36 10.24
N ARG A 40 -5.16 -13.34 9.44
CA ARG A 40 -5.92 -14.50 9.95
C ARG A 40 -5.10 -15.32 10.93
N LEU A 41 -3.84 -15.60 10.62
CA LEU A 41 -2.94 -16.34 11.50
C LEU A 41 -2.70 -15.59 12.82
N VAL A 42 -2.47 -14.27 12.75
CA VAL A 42 -2.22 -13.44 13.93
C VAL A 42 -3.45 -13.33 14.83
N LEU A 43 -4.65 -13.27 14.25
CA LEU A 43 -5.91 -13.15 14.99
C LEU A 43 -6.54 -14.49 15.36
N GLY A 44 -5.98 -15.63 14.89
CA GLY A 44 -6.54 -16.95 15.12
C GLY A 44 -7.93 -17.15 14.47
N LEU A 45 -8.22 -16.44 13.37
CA LEU A 45 -9.55 -16.43 12.76
C LEU A 45 -9.74 -17.58 11.75
N PRO A 46 -10.94 -18.18 11.69
CA PRO A 46 -11.25 -19.25 10.75
C PRO A 46 -11.25 -18.76 9.29
N HIS A 47 -11.10 -19.69 8.34
CA HIS A 47 -10.91 -19.37 6.92
C HIS A 47 -12.12 -18.64 6.28
N TYR A 48 -13.33 -18.91 6.75
CA TYR A 48 -14.57 -18.31 6.24
C TYR A 48 -14.83 -16.88 6.73
N THR A 49 -14.00 -16.34 7.63
CA THR A 49 -14.17 -14.97 8.13
C THR A 49 -14.02 -13.97 7.01
N SER A 50 -14.86 -12.93 6.92
CA SER A 50 -14.75 -11.95 5.85
C SER A 50 -13.48 -11.09 6.01
N VAL A 51 -12.91 -10.70 4.87
CA VAL A 51 -11.70 -9.85 4.83
C VAL A 51 -11.98 -8.50 5.49
N ASP A 52 -13.12 -7.88 5.22
CA ASP A 52 -13.49 -6.60 5.83
C ASP A 52 -13.59 -6.67 7.36
N TYR A 53 -14.09 -7.79 7.89
CA TYR A 53 -14.14 -8.00 9.34
C TYR A 53 -12.73 -8.13 9.95
N ILE A 54 -11.83 -8.83 9.27
CA ILE A 54 -10.43 -8.97 9.69
C ILE A 54 -9.74 -7.60 9.75
N HIS A 55 -9.91 -6.77 8.72
CA HIS A 55 -9.33 -5.43 8.68
C HIS A 55 -9.94 -4.49 9.72
N ARG A 56 -11.24 -4.59 9.98
CA ARG A 56 -11.93 -3.84 11.05
C ARG A 56 -11.41 -4.20 12.44
N ILE A 57 -11.28 -5.48 12.75
CA ILE A 57 -10.75 -5.93 14.05
C ILE A 57 -9.28 -5.56 14.19
N ALA A 58 -8.48 -5.81 13.17
CA ALA A 58 -7.05 -5.50 13.21
C ALA A 58 -6.78 -3.99 13.27
N ASN A 59 -7.75 -3.17 12.83
CA ASN A 59 -7.58 -1.74 12.57
C ASN A 59 -6.37 -1.47 11.65
N ILE A 60 -6.27 -2.25 10.57
CA ILE A 60 -5.19 -2.17 9.59
C ILE A 60 -5.81 -1.98 8.21
N PRO A 61 -5.44 -0.93 7.46
CA PRO A 61 -5.92 -0.72 6.10
C PRO A 61 -5.41 -1.80 5.14
N ARG A 62 -6.08 -1.95 3.99
CA ARG A 62 -5.56 -2.78 2.91
C ARG A 62 -4.25 -2.18 2.40
N ILE A 63 -3.40 -3.03 1.82
CA ILE A 63 -2.05 -2.61 1.43
C ILE A 63 -2.09 -1.55 0.31
N ILE A 64 -3.04 -1.67 -0.62
CA ILE A 64 -3.23 -0.71 -1.70
C ILE A 64 -3.61 0.67 -1.12
N ASP A 65 -4.63 0.73 -0.27
CA ASP A 65 -5.10 1.97 0.35
C ASP A 65 -3.99 2.66 1.15
N TYR A 66 -3.18 1.85 1.86
CA TYR A 66 -2.04 2.36 2.61
C TYR A 66 -0.94 2.94 1.71
N ALA A 67 -0.63 2.27 0.59
CA ALA A 67 0.37 2.74 -0.36
C ALA A 67 -0.05 4.03 -1.07
N VAL A 68 -1.33 4.14 -1.46
CA VAL A 68 -1.88 5.37 -2.06
C VAL A 68 -1.82 6.53 -1.07
N ASN A 69 -2.22 6.32 0.18
CA ASN A 69 -2.14 7.36 1.22
C ASN A 69 -0.69 7.80 1.48
N LEU A 70 0.26 6.87 1.43
CA LEU A 70 1.68 7.17 1.57
C LEU A 70 2.20 8.02 0.40
N LEU A 71 1.81 7.67 -0.83
CA LEU A 71 2.14 8.46 -2.02
C LEU A 71 1.58 9.88 -1.90
N GLU A 72 0.31 10.02 -1.55
CA GLU A 72 -0.36 11.31 -1.39
C GLU A 72 0.33 12.19 -0.34
N ARG A 73 0.75 11.60 0.77
CA ARG A 73 1.55 12.32 1.79
C ARG A 73 2.92 12.73 1.25
N ALA A 74 3.58 11.83 0.51
CA ALA A 74 4.90 12.11 -0.05
C ALA A 74 4.82 13.24 -1.09
N THR A 75 3.82 13.23 -1.98
CA THR A 75 3.59 14.29 -2.97
C THR A 75 3.19 15.60 -2.31
N SER A 76 2.33 15.57 -1.29
CA SER A 76 1.93 16.77 -0.53
C SER A 76 3.12 17.40 0.22
N THR A 77 3.96 16.55 0.82
CA THR A 77 5.19 17.00 1.50
C THR A 77 6.18 17.58 0.49
N ALA A 78 6.37 16.92 -0.65
CA ALA A 78 7.22 17.41 -1.72
C ALA A 78 6.71 18.74 -2.31
N ALA A 79 5.38 18.90 -2.45
CA ALA A 79 4.75 20.13 -2.91
C ALA A 79 4.95 21.29 -1.94
N SER A 80 4.86 21.04 -0.63
CA SER A 80 5.09 22.07 0.39
C SER A 80 6.55 22.54 0.47
N ASN A 81 7.49 21.68 0.07
CA ASN A 81 8.92 21.92 0.24
C ASN A 81 9.62 22.40 -1.04
N ASN A 82 9.07 22.16 -2.24
CA ASN A 82 9.57 22.68 -3.53
C ASN A 82 8.54 22.53 -4.66
N GLU A 83 8.03 23.63 -5.22
CA GLU A 83 7.10 23.64 -6.37
C GLU A 83 7.62 22.84 -7.58
N MET A 84 8.94 22.84 -7.82
CA MET A 84 9.56 22.11 -8.93
C MET A 84 9.46 20.58 -8.81
N ILE A 85 9.42 20.03 -7.59
CA ILE A 85 9.35 18.57 -7.40
C ILE A 85 7.92 18.06 -7.65
N TYR A 86 6.91 18.87 -7.28
CA TYR A 86 5.51 18.59 -7.58
C TYR A 86 5.27 18.44 -9.08
N HIS A 87 5.79 19.38 -9.88
CA HIS A 87 5.62 19.36 -11.34
C HIS A 87 6.23 18.13 -12.01
N ARG A 88 7.38 17.64 -11.50
CA ARG A 88 8.05 16.44 -12.01
C ARG A 88 7.29 15.17 -11.62
N SER A 89 6.83 15.08 -10.37
CA SER A 89 6.05 13.93 -9.88
C SER A 89 4.69 13.77 -10.59
N LEU A 90 4.02 14.87 -10.94
CA LEU A 90 2.79 14.84 -11.75
C LEU A 90 3.04 14.38 -13.18
N GLN A 91 4.17 14.79 -13.77
CA GLN A 91 4.55 14.35 -15.12
C GLN A 91 4.81 12.85 -15.18
N ASP A 92 5.50 12.30 -14.19
CA ASP A 92 5.77 10.85 -14.12
C ASP A 92 4.48 10.03 -13.93
N ILE A 93 3.54 10.52 -13.12
CA ILE A 93 2.21 9.90 -12.94
C ILE A 93 1.42 9.94 -14.26
N LEU A 94 1.39 11.09 -14.94
CA LEU A 94 0.70 11.25 -16.23
C LEU A 94 1.33 10.37 -17.31
N GLN A 95 2.65 10.20 -17.32
CA GLN A 95 3.35 9.32 -18.26
C GLN A 95 3.04 7.85 -17.98
N ALA A 96 3.07 7.42 -16.72
CA ALA A 96 2.73 6.04 -16.34
C ALA A 96 1.28 5.67 -16.70
N SER A 97 0.35 6.63 -16.65
CA SER A 97 -1.04 6.42 -17.08
C SER A 97 -1.24 6.39 -18.60
N ARG A 98 -0.32 6.97 -19.39
CA ARG A 98 -0.37 6.93 -20.87
C ARG A 98 0.20 5.66 -21.48
N THR A 99 1.12 4.98 -20.79
CA THR A 99 1.68 3.70 -21.23
C THR A 99 0.75 2.50 -20.99
N GLN A 100 -0.40 2.71 -20.34
CA GLN A 100 -1.41 1.68 -20.10
C GLN A 100 -2.60 1.71 -21.08
N GLN A 101 -2.57 2.58 -22.09
CA GLN A 101 -3.47 2.54 -23.27
C GLN A 101 -2.75 1.90 -24.46
#